data_AF-A0A7S1Q2M0-F1
#
_entry.id   AF-A0A7S1Q2M0-F1
#
_cell.length_a   1.000
_cell.length_b   1.000
_cell.length_c   1.000
_cell.angle_alpha   90.00
_cell.angle_beta   90.00
_cell.angle_gamma   90.00
#
_symmetry.space_group_name_H-M   'P 1'
#
loop_
_entity.id
_entity.type
_entity.pdbx_description
1 polymer ?
#
loop_
_entity_poly.entity_id
_entity_poly.type
_entity_poly.pdbx_seq_one_letter_code
_entity_poly.pdbx_strand_id
1 'polypeptide(L)'
;QALLKSAQHLHSAPEGHPPRTRGAGSMMPKTTEEAAVEYKNFTDLQIAALGVHAKRLTGKEHHRDRHQTGRVIAALRAQLHYIDACRVAKGLPPVHGFFAGAEAESGADEPALGSEQAAQMASEAERALKELEPKREQAPHLHLPEQGVPEGLEDELFEDWAARVAQLEKKAGPREVTAEEVDELQAIAQEVVDYKERLHQACGYRNKDLKQDRRLHLLEDRLDALAAALLPEFNKPRPAPEAEEAGGAGGAGPSAAELKRRAQHLAAKMVHAHEEATGLSLSEAREVENLLVSIVEMKADMTKAGLTEHEQDLDERVLKRALRVSELRQKEHHDKKRDQRRHSDQRRHSARQGDDLRSELEQLRGDLGAHKQRLRDERGYSHKDLKHDPEVAELEERLAVLHKFGGA
;
A
#
# COMPACT_ATOMS: atom_id res chain seq x y z
N GLN A 1 -28.70 -42.05 20.70
CA GLN A 1 -28.40 -43.50 20.71
C GLN A 1 -29.43 -44.38 19.96
N ALA A 2 -30.29 -43.83 19.09
CA ALA A 2 -31.15 -44.63 18.20
C ALA A 2 -31.10 -44.19 16.71
N LEU A 3 -30.08 -43.44 16.31
CA LEU A 3 -29.83 -43.02 14.91
C LEU A 3 -28.34 -43.10 14.56
N LEU A 4 -27.68 -44.18 14.99
CA LEU A 4 -26.25 -44.42 14.74
C LEU A 4 -25.93 -45.93 14.64
N LYS A 5 -26.84 -46.71 14.04
CA LYS A 5 -26.70 -48.17 13.83
C LYS A 5 -27.29 -48.64 12.48
N SER A 6 -26.94 -47.99 11.37
CA SER A 6 -27.39 -48.42 10.03
C SER A 6 -26.34 -48.23 8.92
N ALA A 7 -25.06 -48.37 9.23
CA ALA A 7 -24.00 -48.29 8.22
C ALA A 7 -22.82 -49.24 8.46
N GLN A 8 -23.10 -50.45 8.99
CA GLN A 8 -22.11 -51.52 9.06
C GLN A 8 -22.83 -52.84 8.86
N HIS A 9 -22.86 -53.31 7.61
CA HIS A 9 -22.81 -54.71 7.18
C HIS A 9 -23.31 -54.76 5.74
N LEU A 10 -22.37 -54.85 4.78
CA LEU A 10 -22.47 -55.60 3.53
C LEU A 10 -21.26 -55.22 2.64
N HIS A 11 -20.20 -56.02 2.72
CA HIS A 11 -19.46 -56.62 1.60
C HIS A 11 -18.01 -56.94 2.00
N SER A 12 -17.83 -58.19 2.43
CA SER A 12 -16.55 -58.90 2.36
C SER A 12 -16.43 -59.60 1.00
N ALA A 13 -15.17 -59.76 0.57
CA ALA A 13 -14.62 -60.56 -0.52
C ALA A 13 -14.35 -59.81 -1.86
N PRO A 14 -13.37 -60.28 -2.67
CA PRO A 14 -12.05 -60.80 -2.33
C PRO A 14 -10.92 -60.08 -3.11
N GLU A 15 -9.68 -60.32 -2.69
CA GLU A 15 -8.45 -59.87 -3.37
C GLU A 15 -8.42 -60.31 -4.84
N GLY A 16 -8.45 -59.34 -5.75
CA GLY A 16 -8.24 -59.53 -7.18
C GLY A 16 -7.16 -58.56 -7.66
N HIS A 17 -6.09 -59.12 -8.24
CA HIS A 17 -5.00 -58.38 -8.88
C HIS A 17 -5.49 -57.23 -9.78
N PRO A 18 -4.85 -56.04 -9.73
CA PRO A 18 -5.12 -55.03 -10.74
C PRO A 18 -4.55 -55.48 -12.08
N PRO A 19 -5.33 -55.48 -13.18
CA PRO A 19 -4.76 -55.62 -14.51
C PRO A 19 -3.86 -54.40 -14.77
N ARG A 20 -2.61 -54.67 -15.16
CA ARG A 20 -1.71 -53.69 -15.77
C ARG A 20 -2.38 -53.12 -17.03
N THR A 21 -3.13 -52.04 -16.88
CA THR A 21 -3.55 -51.20 -18.01
C THR A 21 -2.34 -50.41 -18.49
N ARG A 22 -1.63 -51.01 -19.44
CA ARG A 22 -0.69 -50.33 -20.33
C ARG A 22 -1.51 -49.50 -21.31
N GLY A 23 -2.12 -48.43 -20.82
CA GLY A 23 -2.80 -47.42 -21.62
C GLY A 23 -2.02 -46.13 -21.49
N ALA A 24 -0.88 -46.04 -22.18
CA ALA A 24 -0.30 -44.75 -22.52
C ALA A 24 -1.29 -44.07 -23.47
N GLY A 25 -2.30 -43.43 -22.88
CA GLY A 25 -3.10 -42.43 -23.57
C GLY A 25 -2.12 -41.38 -23.99
N SER A 26 -1.76 -41.40 -25.27
CA SER A 26 -1.14 -40.30 -25.97
C SER A 26 -2.06 -39.10 -25.78
N MET A 27 -1.89 -38.37 -24.67
CA MET A 27 -2.34 -36.98 -24.55
C MET A 27 -1.56 -36.28 -25.64
N MET A 28 -2.19 -36.17 -26.82
CA MET A 28 -1.72 -35.30 -27.87
C MET A 28 -1.38 -33.97 -27.19
N PRO A 29 -0.17 -33.41 -27.37
CA PRO A 29 0.13 -32.09 -26.85
C PRO A 29 -0.98 -31.17 -27.34
N LYS A 30 -1.69 -30.52 -26.41
CA LYS A 30 -2.75 -29.57 -26.75
C LYS A 30 -2.21 -28.67 -27.85
N THR A 31 -2.91 -28.61 -28.96
CA THR A 31 -2.46 -27.81 -30.09
C THR A 31 -2.33 -26.35 -29.64
N THR A 32 -1.41 -25.59 -30.22
CA THR A 32 -1.22 -24.18 -29.85
C THR A 32 -2.50 -23.35 -30.05
N GLU A 33 -3.36 -23.79 -30.96
CA GLU A 33 -4.71 -23.24 -31.18
C GLU A 33 -5.64 -23.49 -30.00
N GLU A 34 -5.70 -24.72 -29.48
CA GLU A 34 -6.50 -25.05 -28.30
C GLU A 34 -6.05 -24.25 -27.07
N ALA A 35 -4.74 -24.11 -26.86
CA ALA A 35 -4.19 -23.31 -25.76
C ALA A 35 -4.57 -21.82 -25.89
N ALA A 36 -4.53 -21.25 -27.10
CA ALA A 36 -4.96 -19.88 -27.36
C ALA A 36 -6.46 -19.70 -27.08
N VAL A 37 -7.30 -20.65 -27.49
CA VAL A 37 -8.75 -20.60 -27.26
C VAL A 37 -9.07 -20.70 -25.77
N GLU A 38 -8.42 -21.60 -25.03
CA GLU A 38 -8.56 -21.72 -23.57
C GLU A 38 -8.17 -20.40 -22.86
N TYR A 39 -7.02 -19.82 -23.21
CA TYR A 39 -6.57 -18.55 -22.63
C TYR A 39 -7.53 -17.39 -22.93
N LYS A 40 -7.98 -17.28 -24.18
CA LYS A 40 -8.97 -16.27 -24.58
C LYS A 40 -10.26 -16.42 -23.77
N ASN A 41 -10.81 -17.63 -23.69
CA ASN A 41 -12.05 -17.90 -22.97
C ASN A 41 -11.93 -17.56 -21.47
N PHE A 42 -10.78 -17.88 -20.87
CA PHE A 42 -10.48 -17.53 -19.48
C PHE A 42 -10.44 -16.01 -19.26
N THR A 43 -9.73 -15.26 -20.10
CA THR A 43 -9.65 -13.80 -19.98
C THR A 43 -10.99 -13.14 -20.30
N ASP A 44 -11.77 -13.68 -21.24
CA ASP A 44 -13.14 -13.24 -21.53
C ASP A 44 -14.07 -13.42 -20.33
N LEU A 45 -13.96 -14.54 -19.60
CA LEU A 45 -14.69 -14.78 -18.35
C LEU A 45 -14.32 -13.75 -17.27
N GLN A 46 -13.04 -13.41 -17.12
CA GLN A 46 -12.61 -12.37 -16.18
C GLN A 46 -13.16 -10.98 -16.54
N ILE A 47 -13.06 -10.61 -17.82
CA ILE A 47 -13.60 -9.34 -18.33
C ILE A 47 -15.12 -9.28 -18.11
N ALA A 48 -15.83 -10.37 -18.37
CA ALA A 48 -17.27 -10.46 -18.15
C ALA A 48 -17.63 -10.31 -16.66
N ALA A 49 -16.91 -11.00 -15.76
CA ALA A 49 -17.11 -10.89 -14.32
C ALA A 49 -16.88 -9.46 -13.80
N LEU A 50 -15.78 -8.83 -14.22
CA LEU A 50 -15.49 -7.43 -13.89
C LEU A 50 -16.54 -6.47 -14.49
N GLY A 51 -17.05 -6.76 -15.68
CA GLY A 51 -18.13 -6.00 -16.30
C GLY A 51 -19.44 -6.06 -15.50
N VAL A 52 -19.79 -7.24 -14.97
CA VAL A 52 -20.94 -7.40 -14.06
C VAL A 52 -20.71 -6.63 -12.75
N HIS A 53 -19.50 -6.69 -12.18
CA HIS A 53 -19.14 -5.92 -10.99
C HIS A 53 -19.27 -4.41 -11.21
N ALA A 54 -18.72 -3.89 -12.32
CA ALA A 54 -18.84 -2.47 -12.67
C ALA A 54 -20.30 -2.01 -12.84
N LYS A 55 -21.17 -2.88 -13.36
CA LYS A 55 -22.62 -2.59 -13.48
C LYS A 55 -23.34 -2.59 -12.13
N ARG A 56 -22.88 -3.38 -11.16
CA ARG A 56 -23.44 -3.39 -9.79
C ARG A 56 -23.03 -2.15 -8.99
N LEU A 57 -21.90 -1.54 -9.33
CA LEU A 57 -21.44 -0.28 -8.76
C LEU A 57 -22.27 0.90 -9.30
N THR A 58 -23.47 1.10 -8.76
CA THR A 58 -24.36 2.22 -9.12
C THR A 58 -24.16 3.43 -8.20
N GLY A 59 -24.63 4.63 -8.57
CA GLY A 59 -24.53 5.83 -7.71
C GLY A 59 -23.33 6.74 -7.97
N LYS A 60 -23.27 7.89 -7.29
CA LYS A 60 -22.26 8.95 -7.51
C LYS A 60 -20.98 8.63 -6.73
N GLU A 61 -21.15 8.03 -5.58
CA GLU A 61 -20.12 7.54 -4.65
C GLU A 61 -19.23 6.43 -5.26
N HIS A 62 -19.76 5.62 -6.18
CA HIS A 62 -19.04 4.52 -6.83
C HIS A 62 -18.44 4.89 -8.20
N HIS A 63 -18.44 6.17 -8.58
CA HIS A 63 -17.89 6.64 -9.85
C HIS A 63 -16.42 6.24 -10.03
N ARG A 64 -15.60 6.45 -9.01
CA ARG A 64 -14.16 6.13 -9.05
C ARG A 64 -13.92 4.62 -9.18
N ASP A 65 -14.71 3.81 -8.49
CA ASP A 65 -14.55 2.35 -8.49
C ASP A 65 -14.98 1.73 -9.83
N ARG A 66 -16.04 2.26 -10.45
CA ARG A 66 -16.39 1.93 -11.84
C ARG A 66 -15.28 2.27 -12.81
N HIS A 67 -14.70 3.47 -12.69
CA HIS A 67 -13.56 3.87 -13.52
C HIS A 67 -12.36 2.96 -13.32
N GLN A 68 -12.02 2.61 -12.07
CA GLN A 68 -10.94 1.69 -11.79
C GLN A 68 -11.20 0.30 -12.36
N THR A 69 -12.41 -0.24 -12.20
CA THR A 69 -12.81 -1.52 -12.80
C THR A 69 -12.72 -1.47 -14.34
N GLY A 70 -13.14 -0.36 -14.94
CA GLY A 70 -13.00 -0.12 -16.38
C GLY A 70 -11.53 -0.11 -16.85
N ARG A 71 -10.61 0.44 -16.05
CA ARG A 71 -9.17 0.40 -16.36
C ARG A 71 -8.61 -1.01 -16.30
N VAL A 72 -8.99 -1.81 -15.32
CA VAL A 72 -8.55 -3.21 -15.23
C VAL A 72 -9.05 -4.01 -16.43
N ILE A 73 -10.31 -3.82 -16.84
CA ILE A 73 -10.85 -4.43 -18.07
C ILE A 73 -10.06 -3.98 -19.30
N ALA A 74 -9.73 -2.69 -19.42
CA ALA A 74 -8.93 -2.19 -20.53
C ALA A 74 -7.51 -2.78 -20.54
N ALA A 75 -6.87 -2.88 -19.38
CA ALA A 75 -5.54 -3.47 -19.24
C ALA A 75 -5.53 -4.95 -19.62
N LEU A 76 -6.52 -5.75 -19.20
CA LEU A 76 -6.66 -7.16 -19.60
C LEU A 76 -6.80 -7.30 -21.12
N ARG A 77 -7.56 -6.40 -21.76
CA ARG A 77 -7.71 -6.39 -23.23
C ARG A 77 -6.42 -5.98 -23.96
N ALA A 78 -5.58 -5.19 -23.33
CA ALA A 78 -4.32 -4.72 -23.89
C ALA A 78 -3.15 -5.72 -23.68
N GLN A 79 -3.34 -6.80 -22.92
CA GLN A 79 -2.30 -7.80 -22.73
C GLN A 79 -1.94 -8.47 -24.06
N LEU A 80 -0.65 -8.51 -24.38
CA LEU A 80 -0.14 -9.05 -25.64
C LEU A 80 -0.55 -10.52 -25.85
N HIS A 81 -0.54 -11.33 -24.79
CA HIS A 81 -1.06 -12.70 -24.80
C HIS A 81 -2.54 -12.76 -25.19
N TYR A 82 -3.39 -11.88 -24.65
CA TYR A 82 -4.81 -11.87 -24.99
C TYR A 82 -5.05 -11.42 -26.43
N ILE A 83 -4.26 -10.45 -26.91
CA ILE A 83 -4.29 -10.00 -28.31
C ILE A 83 -3.94 -11.16 -29.26
N ASP A 84 -2.85 -11.88 -28.99
CA ASP A 84 -2.44 -13.03 -29.80
C ASP A 84 -3.45 -14.18 -29.71
N ALA A 85 -3.97 -14.48 -28.52
CA ALA A 85 -5.01 -15.49 -28.32
C ALA A 85 -6.28 -15.17 -29.12
N CYS A 86 -6.69 -13.89 -29.15
CA CYS A 86 -7.80 -13.42 -29.96
C CYS A 86 -7.56 -13.56 -31.47
N ARG A 87 -6.31 -13.44 -31.93
CA ARG A 87 -5.94 -13.63 -33.34
C ARG A 87 -5.93 -15.10 -33.72
N VAL A 88 -5.28 -15.94 -32.92
CA VAL A 88 -5.21 -17.40 -33.15
C VAL A 88 -6.60 -18.03 -33.13
N ALA A 89 -7.47 -17.63 -32.19
CA ALA A 89 -8.86 -18.08 -32.15
C ALA A 89 -9.69 -17.66 -33.39
N LYS A 90 -9.20 -16.72 -34.21
CA LYS A 90 -9.79 -16.32 -35.50
C LYS A 90 -9.08 -16.96 -36.71
N GLY A 91 -8.12 -17.87 -36.48
CA GLY A 91 -7.29 -18.46 -37.53
C GLY A 91 -6.24 -17.50 -38.11
N LEU A 92 -5.91 -16.41 -37.40
CA LEU A 92 -4.87 -15.46 -37.80
C LEU A 92 -3.56 -15.75 -37.05
N PRO A 93 -2.39 -15.51 -37.66
CA PRO A 93 -1.12 -15.69 -36.97
C PRO A 93 -1.00 -14.71 -35.77
N PRO A 94 -0.41 -15.16 -34.65
CA PRO A 94 -0.13 -14.33 -33.49
C PRO A 94 0.91 -13.26 -33.86
N VAL A 95 0.77 -12.05 -33.33
CA VAL A 95 1.66 -10.92 -33.66
C VAL A 95 2.88 -10.89 -32.76
N HIS A 96 2.73 -11.29 -31.51
CA HIS A 96 3.78 -11.20 -30.48
C HIS A 96 4.39 -12.57 -30.16
N GLY A 97 4.02 -13.61 -30.92
CA GLY A 97 4.65 -14.93 -30.87
C GLY A 97 4.21 -15.83 -29.71
N PHE A 98 3.26 -15.42 -28.87
CA PHE A 98 2.91 -16.18 -27.65
C PHE A 98 2.22 -17.53 -27.91
N PHE A 99 1.71 -17.74 -29.12
CA PHE A 99 1.05 -18.98 -29.55
C PHE A 99 1.53 -19.46 -30.93
N ALA A 100 2.72 -19.00 -31.36
CA ALA A 100 3.31 -19.47 -32.62
C ALA A 100 3.78 -20.92 -32.41
N GLY A 101 3.09 -21.87 -33.03
CA GLY A 101 3.51 -23.27 -33.05
C GLY A 101 4.87 -23.41 -33.72
N ALA A 102 5.72 -24.28 -33.18
CA ALA A 102 7.11 -24.51 -33.59
C ALA A 102 7.30 -25.04 -35.03
N GLU A 103 6.28 -25.07 -35.87
CA GLU A 103 6.35 -25.54 -37.27
C GLU A 103 6.17 -24.42 -38.31
N ALA A 104 5.98 -23.16 -37.90
CA ALA A 104 5.87 -22.04 -38.85
C ALA A 104 7.21 -21.32 -39.08
N GLU A 105 8.22 -22.03 -39.58
CA GLU A 105 9.31 -21.40 -40.33
C GLU A 105 8.92 -21.30 -41.80
N SER A 106 8.52 -20.11 -42.26
CA SER A 106 8.92 -19.47 -43.53
C SER A 106 7.85 -18.52 -44.10
N GLY A 107 8.28 -17.30 -44.44
CA GLY A 107 7.89 -16.66 -45.70
C GLY A 107 6.72 -15.67 -45.71
N ALA A 108 7.09 -14.40 -45.50
CA ALA A 108 6.69 -13.21 -46.29
C ALA A 108 5.25 -12.63 -46.29
N ASP A 109 5.29 -11.30 -46.31
CA ASP A 109 4.33 -10.27 -46.71
C ASP A 109 3.14 -9.88 -45.82
N GLU A 110 3.34 -8.70 -45.21
CA GLU A 110 2.36 -7.84 -44.55
C GLU A 110 1.12 -7.55 -45.42
N PRO A 111 -0.02 -7.30 -44.76
CA PRO A 111 -0.53 -5.94 -44.86
C PRO A 111 -0.63 -5.30 -43.48
N ALA A 112 0.13 -4.22 -43.31
CA ALA A 112 0.05 -3.31 -42.18
C ALA A 112 -1.35 -2.69 -42.09
N LEU A 113 -2.20 -3.27 -41.25
CA LEU A 113 -3.43 -2.65 -40.78
C LEU A 113 -3.12 -1.92 -39.46
N GLY A 114 -2.69 -0.67 -39.63
CA GLY A 114 -2.93 0.46 -38.73
C GLY A 114 -2.24 0.46 -37.36
N SER A 115 -0.91 0.55 -37.33
CA SER A 115 -0.17 0.90 -36.09
C SER A 115 -0.65 2.22 -35.46
N GLU A 116 -1.33 3.08 -36.23
CA GLU A 116 -1.94 4.33 -35.75
C GLU A 116 -3.05 4.13 -34.72
N GLN A 117 -3.93 3.13 -34.83
CA GLN A 117 -5.02 2.94 -33.86
C GLN A 117 -4.51 2.36 -32.54
N ALA A 118 -3.51 1.48 -32.59
CA ALA A 118 -2.85 0.97 -31.39
C ALA A 118 -2.01 2.08 -30.70
N ALA A 119 -1.31 2.91 -31.49
CA ALA A 119 -0.57 4.05 -30.97
C ALA A 119 -1.48 5.15 -30.37
N GLN A 120 -2.65 5.39 -30.96
CA GLN A 120 -3.64 6.33 -30.43
C GLN A 120 -4.23 5.84 -29.10
N MET A 121 -4.58 4.56 -28.99
CA MET A 121 -5.07 4.00 -27.73
C MET A 121 -3.99 3.96 -26.64
N ALA A 122 -2.73 3.72 -26.99
CA ALA A 122 -1.60 3.79 -26.07
C ALA A 122 -1.33 5.23 -25.59
N SER A 123 -1.40 6.21 -26.50
CA SER A 123 -1.19 7.63 -26.19
C SER A 123 -2.32 8.21 -25.33
N GLU A 124 -3.59 7.83 -25.56
CA GLU A 124 -4.70 8.20 -24.70
C GLU A 124 -4.60 7.57 -23.31
N ALA A 125 -4.14 6.33 -23.21
CA ALA A 125 -3.92 5.66 -21.93
C ALA A 125 -2.80 6.33 -21.11
N GLU A 126 -1.72 6.76 -21.77
CA GLU A 126 -0.61 7.49 -21.13
C GLU A 126 -1.03 8.88 -20.65
N ARG A 127 -1.85 9.59 -21.45
CA ARG A 127 -2.39 10.91 -21.09
C ARG A 127 -3.37 10.81 -19.93
N ALA A 128 -4.21 9.78 -19.90
CA ALA A 128 -5.08 9.49 -18.78
C ALA A 128 -4.27 9.16 -17.51
N LEU A 129 -3.19 8.36 -17.61
CA LEU A 129 -2.29 8.08 -16.49
C LEU A 129 -1.67 9.34 -15.89
N LYS A 130 -1.26 10.31 -16.72
CA LYS A 130 -0.62 11.56 -16.29
C LYS A 130 -1.60 12.58 -15.68
N GLU A 131 -2.86 12.58 -16.12
CA GLU A 131 -3.93 13.42 -15.56
C GLU A 131 -4.45 12.92 -14.20
N LEU A 132 -4.07 11.69 -13.84
CA LEU A 132 -4.50 10.98 -12.64
C LEU A 132 -3.40 10.73 -11.61
N GLU A 133 -2.17 11.20 -11.86
CA GLU A 133 -1.16 11.35 -10.81
C GLU A 133 -1.72 12.29 -9.73
N PRO A 134 -1.76 11.87 -8.45
CA PRO A 134 -2.33 12.68 -7.40
C PRO A 134 -1.50 13.96 -7.25
N LYS A 135 -2.15 15.13 -7.35
CA LYS A 135 -1.68 16.31 -6.62
C LYS A 135 -1.68 15.91 -5.15
N ARG A 136 -0.49 15.63 -4.63
CA ARG A 136 -0.22 15.14 -3.28
C ARG A 136 -0.72 16.22 -2.31
N GLU A 137 -1.96 16.09 -1.83
CA GLU A 137 -2.45 16.90 -0.72
C GLU A 137 -1.68 16.50 0.53
N GLN A 138 -1.07 17.51 1.14
CA GLN A 138 -0.13 17.44 2.26
C GLN A 138 -0.70 16.62 3.43
N ALA A 139 0.16 15.76 3.98
CA ALA A 139 -0.04 15.10 5.26
C ALA A 139 -0.06 16.14 6.41
N PRO A 140 -0.60 15.82 7.60
CA PRO A 140 -0.83 16.82 8.63
C PRO A 140 0.48 17.37 9.17
N HIS A 141 0.71 18.66 8.88
CA HIS A 141 1.78 19.48 9.41
C HIS A 141 1.89 19.38 10.94
N LEU A 142 3.11 19.13 11.43
CA LEU A 142 3.59 19.77 12.64
C LEU A 142 3.42 21.28 12.41
N HIS A 143 2.58 21.93 13.21
CA HIS A 143 2.23 23.33 13.03
C HIS A 143 3.46 24.20 13.34
N LEU A 144 4.29 24.43 12.33
CA LEU A 144 5.11 25.63 12.26
C LEU A 144 4.28 26.76 11.65
N PRO A 145 4.61 28.03 11.97
CA PRO A 145 3.93 29.18 11.38
C PRO A 145 4.01 29.12 9.85
N GLU A 146 2.95 29.54 9.16
CA GLU A 146 2.87 29.61 7.68
C GLU A 146 3.92 30.53 7.03
N GLN A 147 4.75 31.17 7.83
CA GLN A 147 5.91 31.93 7.39
C GLN A 147 7.06 30.94 7.27
N GLY A 148 7.53 30.71 6.03
CA GLY A 148 8.54 29.71 5.68
C GLY A 148 9.71 29.61 6.68
N VAL A 149 10.39 28.46 6.66
CA VAL A 149 11.50 28.15 7.58
C VAL A 149 12.36 29.40 7.78
N PRO A 150 12.42 29.98 8.99
CA PRO A 150 13.14 31.21 9.21
C PRO A 150 14.58 31.03 8.76
N GLU A 151 15.05 31.95 7.90
CA GLU A 151 16.41 31.98 7.38
C GLU A 151 17.38 31.95 8.58
N GLY A 152 18.07 30.81 8.77
CA GLY A 152 18.94 30.53 9.91
C GLY A 152 18.60 29.30 10.75
N LEU A 153 17.33 28.84 10.78
CA LEU A 153 16.95 27.62 11.52
C LEU A 153 17.55 26.35 10.88
N GLU A 154 17.72 26.37 9.57
CA GLU A 154 18.35 25.27 8.83
C GLU A 154 19.81 25.09 9.24
N ASP A 155 20.53 26.20 9.43
CA ASP A 155 21.92 26.18 9.84
C ASP A 155 22.09 25.58 11.24
N GLU A 156 21.23 25.96 12.18
CA GLU A 156 21.24 25.42 13.54
C GLU A 156 20.96 23.91 13.56
N LEU A 157 19.99 23.44 12.78
CA LEU A 157 19.68 22.00 12.66
C LEU A 157 20.86 21.21 12.07
N PHE A 158 21.49 21.74 11.02
CA PHE A 158 22.66 21.10 10.42
C PHE A 158 23.86 21.06 11.37
N GLU A 159 24.08 22.13 12.14
CA GLU A 159 25.14 22.16 13.14
C GLU A 159 24.88 21.17 14.28
N ASP A 160 23.63 21.04 14.74
CA ASP A 160 23.25 20.06 15.76
C ASP A 160 23.46 18.63 15.27
N TRP A 161 22.97 18.27 14.07
CA TRP A 161 23.21 16.95 13.49
C TRP A 161 24.71 16.68 13.30
N ALA A 162 25.46 17.65 12.76
CA ALA A 162 26.89 17.49 12.57
C ALA A 162 27.65 17.29 13.89
N ALA A 163 27.21 17.96 14.96
CA ALA A 163 27.76 17.81 16.30
C ALA A 163 27.41 16.45 16.92
N ARG A 164 26.15 15.99 16.79
CA ARG A 164 25.71 14.66 17.26
C ARG A 164 26.44 13.53 16.54
N VAL A 165 26.56 13.61 15.21
CA VAL A 165 27.36 12.69 14.39
C VAL A 165 28.83 12.71 14.82
N ALA A 166 29.42 13.88 15.07
CA ALA A 166 30.80 13.97 15.55
C ALA A 166 30.99 13.35 16.95
N GLN A 167 29.99 13.46 17.83
CA GLN A 167 30.02 12.80 19.13
C GLN A 167 29.95 11.27 18.98
N LEU A 168 29.13 10.77 18.06
CA LEU A 168 29.08 9.34 17.74
C LEU A 168 30.41 8.86 17.13
N GLU A 169 31.00 9.58 16.18
CA GLU A 169 32.31 9.26 15.59
C GLU A 169 33.41 9.17 16.66
N LYS A 170 33.41 10.08 17.64
CA LYS A 170 34.37 10.07 18.75
C LYS A 170 34.15 8.87 19.69
N LYS A 171 32.92 8.41 19.86
CA LYS A 171 32.57 7.26 20.70
C LYS A 171 32.80 5.93 19.98
N ALA A 172 32.61 5.90 18.66
CA ALA A 172 32.75 4.75 17.74
C ALA A 172 34.19 4.22 17.57
N GLY A 173 35.06 4.39 18.58
CA GLY A 173 36.39 3.78 18.60
C GLY A 173 36.33 2.24 18.63
N PRO A 174 37.46 1.55 18.86
CA PRO A 174 37.54 0.07 18.86
C PRO A 174 36.80 -0.63 20.03
N ARG A 175 35.82 0.04 20.64
CA ARG A 175 35.00 -0.44 21.74
C ARG A 175 33.72 -1.08 21.18
N GLU A 176 33.13 -1.98 21.97
CA GLU A 176 31.78 -2.46 21.75
C GLU A 176 30.79 -1.29 21.67
N VAL A 177 30.09 -1.21 20.55
CA VAL A 177 29.02 -0.27 20.26
C VAL A 177 27.84 -0.54 21.20
N THR A 178 27.32 0.51 21.83
CA THR A 178 26.13 0.36 22.68
C THR A 178 24.85 0.44 21.86
N ALA A 179 23.77 -0.19 22.33
CA ALA A 179 22.45 -0.07 21.67
C ALA A 179 22.00 1.40 21.58
N GLU A 180 22.32 2.21 22.59
CA GLU A 180 22.02 3.65 22.63
C GLU A 180 22.71 4.42 21.49
N GLU A 181 23.94 4.05 21.11
CA GLU A 181 24.65 4.68 19.99
C GLU A 181 24.03 4.33 18.63
N VAL A 182 23.47 3.12 18.51
CA VAL A 182 22.73 2.69 17.32
C VAL A 182 21.38 3.43 17.23
N ASP A 183 20.66 3.54 18.35
CA ASP A 183 19.38 4.26 18.42
C ASP A 183 19.56 5.74 18.09
N GLU A 184 20.62 6.38 18.60
CA GLU A 184 20.95 7.78 18.31
C GLU A 184 21.31 7.97 16.82
N LEU A 185 22.10 7.05 16.23
CA LEU A 185 22.40 7.09 14.80
C LEU A 185 21.13 6.98 13.96
N GLN A 186 20.23 6.08 14.32
CA GLN A 186 18.94 5.89 13.64
C GLN A 186 18.05 7.12 13.79
N ALA A 187 18.03 7.76 14.96
CA ALA A 187 17.29 8.99 15.19
C ALA A 187 17.79 10.12 14.29
N ILE A 188 19.11 10.34 14.20
CA ILE A 188 19.68 11.37 13.32
C ILE A 188 19.35 11.06 11.85
N ALA A 189 19.47 9.80 11.42
CA ALA A 189 19.13 9.41 10.05
C ALA A 189 17.65 9.69 9.72
N GLN A 190 16.74 9.40 10.65
CA GLN A 190 15.32 9.68 10.46
C GLN A 190 15.04 11.19 10.40
N GLU A 191 15.67 11.99 11.26
CA GLU A 191 15.53 13.45 11.25
C GLU A 191 15.99 14.07 9.92
N VAL A 192 17.07 13.55 9.32
CA VAL A 192 17.56 13.97 7.99
C VAL A 192 16.58 13.59 6.89
N VAL A 193 15.96 12.41 6.95
CA VAL A 193 14.91 12.00 6.00
C VAL A 193 13.68 12.90 6.12
N ASP A 194 13.25 13.20 7.35
CA ASP A 194 12.11 14.09 7.61
C ASP A 194 12.41 15.52 7.14
N TYR A 195 13.66 15.98 7.24
CA TYR A 195 14.08 17.27 6.72
C TYR A 195 14.06 17.31 5.18
N LYS A 196 14.56 16.27 4.51
CA LYS A 196 14.43 16.14 3.05
C LYS A 196 12.98 16.18 2.59
N GLU A 197 12.10 15.49 3.30
CA GLU A 197 10.68 15.51 2.98
C GLU A 197 10.08 16.91 3.22
N ARG A 198 10.46 17.58 4.31
CA ARG A 198 10.08 18.97 4.57
C ARG A 198 10.53 19.92 3.46
N LEU A 199 11.78 19.81 2.99
CA LEU A 199 12.29 20.61 1.85
C LEU A 199 11.47 20.40 0.58
N HIS A 200 11.08 19.15 0.29
CA HIS A 200 10.19 18.86 -0.83
C HIS A 200 8.81 19.51 -0.67
N GLN A 201 8.23 19.43 0.53
CA GLN A 201 6.85 19.85 0.79
C GLN A 201 6.68 21.36 0.95
N ALA A 202 7.60 22.02 1.67
CA ALA A 202 7.49 23.44 2.03
C ALA A 202 8.15 24.35 0.99
N CYS A 203 9.35 23.98 0.52
CA CYS A 203 10.17 24.83 -0.34
C CYS A 203 10.08 24.43 -1.82
N GLY A 204 9.39 23.31 -2.14
CA GLY A 204 9.29 22.80 -3.49
C GLY A 204 10.61 22.30 -4.07
N TYR A 205 11.57 21.95 -3.20
CA TYR A 205 12.85 21.38 -3.63
C TYR A 205 12.58 20.16 -4.50
N ARG A 206 13.23 20.11 -5.66
CA ARG A 206 13.21 18.93 -6.53
C ARG A 206 14.35 18.01 -6.13
N ASN A 207 14.26 16.75 -6.55
CA ASN A 207 15.36 15.78 -6.43
C ASN A 207 16.70 16.27 -7.01
N LYS A 208 16.70 17.24 -7.94
CA LYS A 208 17.94 17.83 -8.46
C LYS A 208 18.59 18.80 -7.47
N ASP A 209 17.78 19.54 -6.72
CA ASP A 209 18.24 20.56 -5.79
C ASP A 209 18.83 19.88 -4.54
N LEU A 210 18.17 18.82 -4.04
CA LEU A 210 18.72 17.97 -2.98
C LEU A 210 20.05 17.32 -3.39
N LYS A 211 20.19 16.93 -4.66
CA LYS A 211 21.45 16.39 -5.19
C LYS A 211 22.57 17.43 -5.31
N GLN A 212 22.22 18.71 -5.32
CA GLN A 212 23.18 19.81 -5.39
C GLN A 212 23.54 20.33 -4.00
N ASP A 213 22.76 20.00 -2.97
CA ASP A 213 23.05 20.35 -1.59
C ASP A 213 24.23 19.54 -1.05
N ARG A 214 25.41 20.17 -1.06
CA ARG A 214 26.65 19.57 -0.59
C ARG A 214 26.65 19.26 0.90
N ARG A 215 25.92 20.04 1.72
CA ARG A 215 25.92 19.85 3.18
C ARG A 215 25.14 18.62 3.55
N LEU A 216 23.98 18.46 2.93
CA LEU A 216 23.12 17.30 3.10
C LEU A 216 23.83 16.01 2.66
N HIS A 217 24.49 16.04 1.49
CA HIS A 217 25.30 14.91 1.03
C HIS A 217 26.45 14.56 1.99
N LEU A 218 27.18 15.55 2.49
CA LEU A 218 28.26 15.30 3.44
C LEU A 218 27.74 14.67 4.74
N LEU A 219 26.56 15.06 5.20
CA LEU A 219 25.94 14.49 6.38
C LEU A 219 25.50 13.04 6.15
N GLU A 220 24.91 12.74 4.99
CA GLU A 220 24.56 11.37 4.59
C GLU A 220 25.79 10.47 4.50
N ASP A 221 26.86 10.93 3.83
CA ASP A 221 28.10 10.18 3.71
C ASP A 221 28.71 9.86 5.10
N ARG A 222 28.61 10.80 6.05
CA ARG A 222 29.06 10.58 7.44
C ARG A 222 28.17 9.59 8.19
N LEU A 223 26.86 9.68 8.02
CA LEU A 223 25.91 8.73 8.61
C LEU A 223 26.12 7.31 8.06
N ASP A 224 26.35 7.16 6.76
CA ASP A 224 26.64 5.89 6.11
C ASP A 224 27.98 5.31 6.58
N ALA A 225 29.02 6.16 6.74
CA ALA A 225 30.31 5.75 7.29
C ALA A 225 30.19 5.29 8.74
N LEU A 226 29.42 6.02 9.57
CA LEU A 226 29.11 5.62 10.94
C LEU A 226 28.32 4.33 11.00
N ALA A 227 27.29 4.16 10.15
CA ALA A 227 26.52 2.93 10.06
C ALA A 227 27.43 1.75 9.70
N ALA A 228 28.36 1.93 8.76
CA ALA A 228 29.33 0.92 8.40
C ALA A 228 30.30 0.57 9.53
N ALA A 229 30.72 1.56 10.33
CA ALA A 229 31.61 1.35 11.47
C ALA A 229 30.89 0.68 12.65
N LEU A 230 29.65 1.10 12.94
CA LEU A 230 28.88 0.67 14.10
C LEU A 230 28.13 -0.64 13.88
N LEU A 231 27.76 -0.94 12.63
CA LEU A 231 26.99 -2.13 12.25
C LEU A 231 27.75 -2.96 11.20
N PRO A 232 29.00 -3.42 11.49
CA PRO A 232 29.80 -4.16 10.52
C PRO A 232 29.14 -5.49 10.12
N GLU A 233 28.32 -6.08 10.99
CA GLU A 233 27.57 -7.31 10.71
C GLU A 233 26.51 -7.13 9.60
N PHE A 234 25.97 -5.93 9.43
CA PHE A 234 25.00 -5.63 8.36
C PHE A 234 25.68 -5.31 7.03
N ASN A 235 26.90 -4.78 7.07
CA ASN A 235 27.68 -4.41 5.88
C ASN A 235 28.70 -5.47 5.45
N LYS A 236 28.82 -6.58 6.18
CA LYS A 236 29.61 -7.72 5.72
C LYS A 236 28.95 -8.22 4.43
N PRO A 237 29.61 -8.10 3.26
CA PRO A 237 29.06 -8.64 2.03
C PRO A 237 28.78 -10.11 2.32
N ARG A 238 27.50 -10.50 2.22
CA ARG A 238 27.05 -11.88 2.44
C ARG A 238 28.08 -12.77 1.74
N PRO A 239 28.77 -13.67 2.47
CA PRO A 239 29.86 -14.42 1.88
C PRO A 239 29.34 -15.03 0.59
N ALA A 240 29.97 -14.67 -0.52
CA ALA A 240 29.72 -15.32 -1.80
C ALA A 240 29.79 -16.82 -1.50
N PRO A 241 28.81 -17.63 -1.94
CA PRO A 241 28.76 -19.04 -1.58
C PRO A 241 30.12 -19.64 -1.86
N GLU A 242 30.85 -19.98 -0.79
CA GLU A 242 32.17 -20.55 -0.92
C GLU A 242 32.01 -21.82 -1.74
N ALA A 243 32.81 -21.90 -2.80
CA ALA A 243 32.88 -23.02 -3.70
C ALA A 243 33.42 -24.24 -2.92
N GLU A 244 32.55 -24.90 -2.17
CA GLU A 244 32.80 -26.28 -1.79
C GLU A 244 32.61 -27.17 -3.02
N GLU A 245 33.78 -27.56 -3.52
CA GLU A 245 34.12 -28.77 -4.24
C GLU A 245 33.30 -29.17 -5.48
N ALA A 246 34.02 -29.12 -6.60
CA ALA A 246 33.69 -29.78 -7.85
C ALA A 246 33.40 -31.27 -7.63
N GLY A 247 32.13 -31.66 -7.74
CA GLY A 247 31.75 -33.06 -7.75
C GLY A 247 30.26 -33.31 -7.95
N GLY A 248 29.79 -33.26 -9.20
CA GLY A 248 28.58 -34.00 -9.60
C GLY A 248 27.43 -33.16 -10.15
N ALA A 249 27.10 -33.45 -11.41
CA ALA A 249 25.95 -32.93 -12.13
C ALA A 249 24.62 -33.28 -11.43
N GLY A 250 23.77 -32.27 -11.24
CA GLY A 250 22.40 -32.41 -10.78
C GLY A 250 21.91 -31.14 -10.13
N GLY A 251 21.32 -30.24 -10.91
CA GLY A 251 20.73 -28.99 -10.43
C GLY A 251 19.62 -29.25 -9.42
N ALA A 252 19.97 -29.34 -8.15
CA ALA A 252 19.02 -29.29 -7.05
C ALA A 252 18.71 -27.81 -6.79
N GLY A 253 17.53 -27.37 -7.23
CA GLY A 253 16.98 -26.08 -6.82
C GLY A 253 16.88 -25.96 -5.29
N PRO A 254 16.63 -24.74 -4.77
CA PRO A 254 16.54 -24.47 -3.34
C PRO A 254 15.62 -25.50 -2.66
N SER A 255 16.07 -26.08 -1.56
CA SER A 255 15.34 -27.19 -0.94
C SER A 255 13.95 -26.71 -0.49
N ALA A 256 12.95 -27.59 -0.46
CA ALA A 256 11.61 -27.24 -0.01
C ALA A 256 11.60 -26.59 1.40
N ALA A 257 12.59 -26.92 2.24
CA ALA A 257 12.78 -26.29 3.55
C ALA A 257 13.29 -24.85 3.47
N GLU A 258 14.16 -24.53 2.50
CA GLU A 258 14.63 -23.15 2.26
C GLU A 258 13.54 -22.27 1.66
N LEU A 259 12.74 -22.80 0.72
CA LEU A 259 11.59 -22.08 0.17
C LEU A 259 10.56 -21.79 1.26
N LYS A 260 10.29 -22.75 2.15
CA LYS A 260 9.41 -22.56 3.30
C LYS A 260 9.95 -21.51 4.28
N ARG A 261 11.24 -21.53 4.62
CA ARG A 261 11.86 -20.51 5.48
C ARG A 261 11.84 -19.13 4.85
N ARG A 262 12.10 -19.03 3.55
CA ARG A 262 12.07 -17.76 2.81
C ARG A 262 10.66 -17.18 2.72
N ALA A 263 9.66 -18.03 2.54
CA ALA A 263 8.26 -17.63 2.56
C ALA A 263 7.78 -17.24 3.97
N GLN A 264 8.19 -17.96 5.00
CA GLN A 264 7.92 -17.58 6.39
C GLN A 264 8.57 -16.25 6.73
N HIS A 265 9.81 -16.00 6.28
CA HIS A 265 10.49 -14.72 6.49
C HIS A 265 9.82 -13.57 5.72
N LEU A 266 9.41 -13.79 4.47
CA LEU A 266 8.65 -12.79 3.70
C LEU A 266 7.28 -12.54 4.33
N ALA A 267 6.57 -13.58 4.77
CA ALA A 267 5.30 -13.44 5.47
C ALA A 267 5.46 -12.67 6.77
N ALA A 268 6.45 -13.01 7.61
CA ALA A 268 6.76 -12.28 8.83
C ALA A 268 7.17 -10.83 8.55
N LYS A 269 7.92 -10.55 7.49
CA LYS A 269 8.29 -9.18 7.09
C LYS A 269 7.09 -8.39 6.58
N MET A 270 6.18 -9.03 5.84
CA MET A 270 4.89 -8.42 5.46
C MET A 270 4.02 -8.16 6.69
N VAL A 271 4.02 -9.06 7.68
CA VAL A 271 3.28 -8.90 8.94
C VAL A 271 3.86 -7.78 9.79
N HIS A 272 5.17 -7.69 9.97
CA HIS A 272 5.80 -6.58 10.71
C HIS A 272 5.52 -5.24 10.03
N ALA A 273 5.65 -5.20 8.70
CA ALA A 273 5.26 -4.02 7.91
C ALA A 273 3.75 -3.73 7.95
N HIS A 274 2.90 -4.70 8.27
CA HIS A 274 1.46 -4.52 8.46
C HIS A 274 1.08 -4.16 9.90
N GLU A 275 1.78 -4.68 10.92
CA GLU A 275 1.61 -4.34 12.34
C GLU A 275 2.06 -2.90 12.62
N GLU A 276 3.14 -2.44 11.97
CA GLU A 276 3.64 -1.07 12.09
C GLU A 276 2.82 -0.05 11.28
N ALA A 277 1.99 -0.49 10.31
CA ALA A 277 1.36 0.43 9.36
C ALA A 277 -0.19 0.36 9.24
N THR A 278 -0.90 -0.59 9.86
CA THR A 278 -2.27 -0.91 9.38
C THR A 278 -3.33 -1.27 10.43
N GLY A 279 -4.52 -0.68 10.28
CA GLY A 279 -5.74 -0.97 11.05
C GLY A 279 -6.48 -2.25 10.65
N LEU A 280 -5.76 -3.30 10.25
CA LEU A 280 -6.33 -4.66 10.20
C LEU A 280 -6.50 -5.16 11.63
N SER A 281 -7.54 -5.96 11.89
CA SER A 281 -7.61 -6.62 13.19
C SER A 281 -6.47 -7.66 13.30
N LEU A 282 -5.94 -7.86 14.50
CA LEU A 282 -4.90 -8.86 14.78
C LEU A 282 -5.26 -10.25 14.22
N SER A 283 -6.56 -10.60 14.19
CA SER A 283 -7.03 -11.87 13.63
C SER A 283 -6.99 -11.91 12.11
N GLU A 284 -7.29 -10.79 11.43
CA GLU A 284 -7.26 -10.70 9.96
C GLU A 284 -5.82 -10.67 9.44
N ALA A 285 -4.90 -10.01 10.15
CA ALA A 285 -3.46 -10.06 9.83
C ALA A 285 -2.91 -11.49 9.90
N ARG A 286 -3.27 -12.23 10.96
CA ARG A 286 -2.94 -13.66 11.11
C ARG A 286 -3.61 -14.53 10.04
N GLU A 287 -4.81 -14.19 9.58
CA GLU A 287 -5.47 -14.89 8.48
C GLU A 287 -4.66 -14.73 7.17
N VAL A 288 -4.22 -13.51 6.85
CA VAL A 288 -3.37 -13.25 5.67
C VAL A 288 -2.07 -14.03 5.76
N GLU A 289 -1.42 -14.07 6.93
CA GLU A 289 -0.19 -14.83 7.16
C GLU A 289 -0.40 -16.33 6.89
N ASN A 290 -1.43 -16.92 7.51
CA ASN A 290 -1.75 -18.33 7.34
C ASN A 290 -2.07 -18.69 5.88
N LEU A 291 -2.78 -17.79 5.16
CA LEU A 291 -3.10 -17.99 3.75
C LEU A 291 -1.85 -17.96 2.87
N LEU A 292 -0.95 -17.01 3.09
CA LEU A 292 0.30 -16.91 2.33
C LEU A 292 1.23 -18.10 2.57
N VAL A 293 1.39 -18.52 3.84
CA VAL A 293 2.15 -19.73 4.19
C VAL A 293 1.54 -20.96 3.51
N SER A 294 0.22 -21.11 3.58
CA SER A 294 -0.48 -22.24 2.94
C SER A 294 -0.33 -22.25 1.42
N ILE A 295 -0.34 -21.07 0.75
CA ILE A 295 -0.08 -20.97 -0.69
C ILE A 295 1.31 -21.49 -1.03
N VAL A 296 2.34 -21.10 -0.28
CA VAL A 296 3.71 -21.55 -0.56
C VAL A 296 3.87 -23.04 -0.30
N GLU A 297 3.30 -23.57 0.79
CA GLU A 297 3.34 -25.00 1.07
C GLU A 297 2.70 -25.82 -0.05
N MET A 298 1.52 -25.42 -0.53
CA MET A 298 0.87 -26.08 -1.66
C MET A 298 1.70 -26.01 -2.94
N LYS A 299 2.26 -24.84 -3.26
CA LYS A 299 3.16 -24.69 -4.42
C LYS A 299 4.39 -25.59 -4.29
N ALA A 300 4.98 -25.69 -3.10
CA ALA A 300 6.13 -26.57 -2.87
C ALA A 300 5.78 -28.05 -3.07
N ASP A 301 4.61 -28.49 -2.62
CA ASP A 301 4.15 -29.88 -2.84
C ASP A 301 3.83 -30.17 -4.30
N MET A 302 3.32 -29.18 -5.03
CA MET A 302 3.06 -29.29 -6.46
C MET A 302 4.34 -29.28 -7.29
N THR A 303 5.38 -28.55 -6.86
CA THR A 303 6.74 -28.67 -7.43
C THR A 303 7.30 -30.08 -7.24
N LYS A 304 7.12 -30.69 -6.06
CA LYS A 304 7.54 -32.08 -5.82
C LYS A 304 6.79 -33.08 -6.70
N ALA A 305 5.52 -32.79 -7.03
CA ALA A 305 4.71 -33.58 -7.95
C ALA A 305 5.05 -33.30 -9.44
N GLY A 306 6.01 -32.41 -9.72
CA GLY A 306 6.47 -32.11 -11.07
C GLY A 306 5.58 -31.16 -11.86
N LEU A 307 4.63 -30.47 -11.21
CA LEU A 307 3.82 -29.44 -11.87
C LEU A 307 4.65 -28.19 -12.13
N THR A 308 4.45 -27.60 -13.30
CA THR A 308 5.06 -26.34 -13.70
C THR A 308 4.46 -25.17 -12.91
N GLU A 309 5.22 -24.09 -12.70
CA GLU A 309 4.77 -22.92 -11.95
C GLU A 309 3.44 -22.35 -12.46
N HIS A 310 3.22 -22.38 -13.78
CA HIS A 310 1.96 -21.94 -14.37
C HIS A 310 0.77 -22.84 -13.97
N GLU A 311 0.94 -24.16 -14.03
CA GLU A 311 -0.07 -25.10 -13.54
C GLU A 311 -0.30 -24.94 -12.02
N GLN A 312 0.74 -24.52 -11.29
CA GLN A 312 0.61 -24.26 -9.88
C GLN A 312 -0.26 -23.06 -9.54
N ASP A 313 -0.08 -21.98 -10.30
CA ASP A 313 -0.89 -20.77 -10.18
C ASP A 313 -2.34 -20.98 -10.60
N LEU A 314 -2.60 -22.00 -11.43
CA LEU A 314 -3.95 -22.38 -11.84
C LEU A 314 -4.65 -23.33 -10.86
N ASP A 315 -3.96 -23.89 -9.86
CA ASP A 315 -4.60 -24.76 -8.87
C ASP A 315 -5.69 -23.97 -8.12
N GLU A 316 -6.91 -24.51 -8.13
CA GLU A 316 -8.10 -23.86 -7.59
C GLU A 316 -7.94 -23.49 -6.10
N ARG A 317 -7.14 -24.27 -5.34
CA ARG A 317 -6.90 -24.05 -3.91
C ARG A 317 -5.90 -22.93 -3.69
N VAL A 318 -4.92 -22.76 -4.59
CA VAL A 318 -3.99 -21.61 -4.59
C VAL A 318 -4.76 -20.34 -4.95
N LEU A 319 -5.56 -20.37 -6.02
CA LEU A 319 -6.36 -19.23 -6.46
C LEU A 319 -7.37 -18.76 -5.40
N LYS A 320 -8.12 -19.67 -4.76
CA LYS A 320 -9.07 -19.31 -3.70
C LYS A 320 -8.39 -18.59 -2.53
N ARG A 321 -7.21 -19.05 -2.11
CA ARG A 321 -6.46 -18.40 -1.01
C ARG A 321 -5.88 -17.06 -1.44
N ALA A 322 -5.35 -16.95 -2.66
CA ALA A 322 -4.83 -15.71 -3.20
C ALA A 322 -5.93 -14.64 -3.34
N LEU A 323 -7.11 -15.04 -3.80
CA LEU A 323 -8.30 -14.19 -3.85
C LEU A 323 -8.68 -13.72 -2.44
N ARG A 324 -8.72 -14.61 -1.45
CA ARG A 324 -9.02 -14.23 -0.05
C ARG A 324 -8.02 -13.22 0.51
N VAL A 325 -6.73 -13.40 0.23
CA VAL A 325 -5.68 -12.41 0.61
C VAL A 325 -5.97 -11.05 -0.05
N SER A 326 -6.37 -11.04 -1.32
CA SER A 326 -6.73 -9.79 -2.02
C SER A 326 -7.98 -9.11 -1.45
N GLU A 327 -9.01 -9.88 -1.05
CA GLU A 327 -10.21 -9.36 -0.39
C GLU A 327 -9.88 -8.71 0.96
N LEU A 328 -9.05 -9.37 1.79
CA LEU A 328 -8.63 -8.84 3.09
C LEU A 328 -7.84 -7.53 2.93
N ARG A 329 -6.95 -7.45 1.94
CA ARG A 329 -6.22 -6.21 1.61
C ARG A 329 -7.12 -5.09 1.11
N GLN A 330 -8.15 -5.41 0.33
CA GLN A 330 -9.13 -4.41 -0.12
C GLN A 330 -9.96 -3.88 1.05
N LYS A 331 -10.40 -4.77 1.96
CA LYS A 331 -11.15 -4.41 3.16
C LYS A 331 -10.35 -3.44 4.05
N GLU A 332 -9.06 -3.70 4.26
CA GLU A 332 -8.16 -2.77 4.97
C GLU A 332 -8.15 -1.38 4.34
N HIS A 333 -8.03 -1.30 3.01
CA HIS A 333 -8.02 -0.02 2.30
C HIS A 333 -9.35 0.74 2.45
N HIS A 334 -10.47 0.02 2.51
CA HIS A 334 -11.79 0.61 2.79
C HIS A 334 -11.90 1.13 4.23
N ASP A 335 -11.43 0.37 5.22
CA ASP A 335 -11.52 0.76 6.63
C ASP A 335 -10.61 1.97 6.93
N LYS A 336 -9.38 2.02 6.40
CA LYS A 336 -8.50 3.20 6.49
C LYS A 336 -9.17 4.47 5.95
N LYS A 337 -9.87 4.37 4.81
CA LYS A 337 -10.58 5.50 4.22
C LYS A 337 -11.81 5.91 5.04
N ARG A 338 -12.49 4.95 5.68
CA ARG A 338 -13.61 5.22 6.59
C ARG A 338 -13.15 5.97 7.83
N ASP A 339 -12.02 5.57 8.40
CA ASP A 339 -11.49 6.20 9.61
C ASP A 339 -10.90 7.58 9.32
N GLN A 340 -10.23 7.76 8.18
CA GLN A 340 -9.83 9.10 7.72
C GLN A 340 -11.03 10.05 7.56
N ARG A 341 -12.16 9.56 7.02
CA ARG A 341 -13.40 10.34 6.92
C ARG A 341 -13.97 10.68 8.29
N ARG A 342 -14.02 9.70 9.20
CA ARG A 342 -14.48 9.93 10.59
C ARG A 342 -13.64 11.00 11.30
N HIS A 343 -12.31 10.94 11.19
CA HIS A 343 -11.44 11.97 11.77
C HIS A 343 -11.64 13.33 11.10
N SER A 344 -11.82 13.39 9.78
CA SER A 344 -12.12 14.64 9.08
C SER A 344 -13.45 15.25 9.52
N ASP A 345 -14.50 14.42 9.64
CA ASP A 345 -15.82 14.84 10.09
C ASP A 345 -15.79 15.30 11.56
N GLN A 346 -15.04 14.61 12.42
CA GLN A 346 -14.84 15.00 13.80
C GLN A 346 -14.09 16.33 13.93
N ARG A 347 -13.05 16.56 13.13
CA ARG A 347 -12.36 17.86 13.06
C ARG A 347 -13.28 18.97 12.57
N ARG A 348 -14.10 18.72 11.54
CA ARG A 348 -15.10 19.68 11.04
C ARG A 348 -16.15 20.00 12.09
N HIS A 349 -16.60 19.00 12.86
CA HIS A 349 -17.58 19.21 13.91
C HIS A 349 -17.00 20.05 15.06
N SER A 350 -15.78 19.74 15.49
CA SER A 350 -15.06 20.51 16.51
C SER A 350 -14.77 21.95 16.04
N ALA A 351 -14.38 22.14 14.79
CA ALA A 351 -14.16 23.47 14.21
C ALA A 351 -15.46 24.31 14.21
N ARG A 352 -16.59 23.73 13.78
CA ARG A 352 -17.91 24.38 13.82
C ARG A 352 -18.32 24.74 15.24
N GLN A 353 -18.12 23.84 16.20
CA GLN A 353 -18.41 24.12 17.60
C GLN A 353 -17.57 25.29 18.14
N GLY A 354 -16.32 25.43 17.69
CA GLY A 354 -15.48 26.59 18.00
C GLY A 354 -15.97 27.89 17.35
N ASP A 355 -16.46 27.84 16.11
CA ASP A 355 -17.06 28.99 15.41
C ASP A 355 -18.36 29.45 16.08
N ASP A 356 -19.20 28.51 16.52
CA ASP A 356 -20.45 28.79 17.23
C ASP A 356 -20.18 29.47 18.58
N LEU A 357 -19.19 28.98 19.34
CA LEU A 357 -18.77 29.58 20.62
C LEU A 357 -18.19 30.99 20.44
N ARG A 358 -17.40 31.23 19.38
CA ARG A 358 -16.89 32.57 19.05
C ARG A 358 -18.03 33.54 18.72
N SER A 359 -19.02 33.09 17.97
CA SER A 359 -20.18 33.89 17.59
C SER A 359 -21.03 34.25 18.82
N GLU A 360 -21.25 33.30 19.75
CA GLU A 360 -21.98 33.56 21.00
C GLU A 360 -21.24 34.56 21.90
N LEU A 361 -19.89 34.47 21.96
CA LEU A 361 -19.07 35.43 22.71
C LEU A 361 -19.16 36.86 22.13
N GLU A 362 -19.15 37.00 20.81
CA GLU A 362 -19.29 38.29 20.15
C GLU A 362 -20.69 38.89 20.37
N GLN A 363 -21.74 38.06 20.26
CA GLN A 363 -23.11 38.48 20.52
C GLN A 363 -23.31 38.94 21.97
N LEU A 364 -22.85 38.18 22.96
CA LEU A 364 -22.96 38.56 24.38
C LEU A 364 -22.18 39.84 24.72
N ARG A 365 -21.01 40.06 24.09
CA ARG A 365 -20.28 41.32 24.22
C ARG A 365 -21.10 42.50 23.68
N GLY A 366 -21.73 42.32 22.53
CA GLY A 366 -22.63 43.31 21.93
C GLY A 366 -23.84 43.63 22.81
N ASP A 367 -24.54 42.60 23.29
CA ASP A 367 -25.73 42.74 24.13
C ASP A 367 -25.40 43.43 25.46
N LEU A 368 -24.30 43.04 26.11
CA LEU A 368 -23.82 43.67 27.33
C LEU A 368 -23.44 45.14 27.12
N GLY A 369 -22.80 45.46 25.99
CA GLY A 369 -22.52 46.85 25.60
C GLY A 369 -23.79 47.67 25.40
N ALA A 370 -24.76 47.13 24.64
CA ALA A 370 -26.03 47.77 24.36
C ALA A 370 -26.90 47.95 25.61
N HIS A 371 -26.90 46.98 26.53
CA HIS A 371 -27.65 47.05 27.78
C HIS A 371 -27.07 48.10 28.73
N LYS A 372 -25.75 48.11 28.94
CA LYS A 372 -25.07 49.15 29.72
C LYS A 372 -25.32 50.55 29.15
N GLN A 373 -25.39 50.68 27.83
CA GLN A 373 -25.67 51.95 27.18
C GLN A 373 -27.11 52.40 27.42
N ARG A 374 -28.10 51.52 27.28
CA ARG A 374 -29.51 51.80 27.61
C ARG A 374 -29.71 52.24 29.05
N LEU A 375 -29.06 51.57 30.01
CA LEU A 375 -29.14 51.97 31.42
C LEU A 375 -28.56 53.37 31.68
N ARG A 376 -27.51 53.77 30.95
CA ARG A 376 -26.97 55.14 31.01
C ARG A 376 -27.92 56.16 30.39
N ASP A 377 -28.47 55.86 29.22
CA ASP A 377 -29.26 56.81 28.44
C ASP A 377 -30.68 56.98 29.01
N GLU A 378 -31.34 55.90 29.43
CA GLU A 378 -32.73 55.91 29.89
C GLU A 378 -32.86 56.14 31.41
N ARG A 379 -31.93 55.60 32.20
CA ARG A 379 -32.01 55.64 33.68
C ARG A 379 -30.95 56.52 34.33
N GLY A 380 -30.03 57.08 33.56
CA GLY A 380 -28.96 57.95 34.08
C GLY A 380 -27.97 57.22 35.00
N TYR A 381 -27.84 55.89 34.87
CA TYR A 381 -26.99 55.10 35.76
C TYR A 381 -25.54 55.56 35.69
N SER A 382 -24.92 55.76 36.86
CA SER A 382 -23.49 56.01 36.96
C SER A 382 -22.71 54.69 36.79
N HIS A 383 -21.39 54.80 36.64
CA HIS A 383 -20.53 53.63 36.60
C HIS A 383 -20.61 52.75 37.86
N LYS A 384 -20.97 53.32 39.03
CA LYS A 384 -21.18 52.57 40.26
C LYS A 384 -22.51 51.80 40.23
N ASP A 385 -23.55 52.39 39.65
CA ASP A 385 -24.88 51.78 39.57
C ASP A 385 -24.87 50.59 38.58
N LEU A 386 -24.12 50.70 37.48
CA LEU A 386 -23.92 49.59 36.54
C LEU A 386 -23.24 48.36 37.16
N LYS A 387 -22.44 48.52 38.22
CA LYS A 387 -21.80 47.39 38.92
C LYS A 387 -22.74 46.66 39.88
N HIS A 388 -23.85 47.28 40.24
CA HIS A 388 -24.84 46.73 41.15
C HIS A 388 -26.13 46.31 40.43
N ASP A 389 -26.17 46.47 39.11
CA ASP A 389 -27.29 46.03 38.29
C ASP A 389 -27.25 44.50 38.11
N PRO A 390 -28.35 43.80 38.44
CA PRO A 390 -28.38 42.34 38.41
C PRO A 390 -28.30 41.76 37.01
N GLU A 391 -28.88 42.43 36.00
CA GLU A 391 -28.86 41.95 34.60
C GLU A 391 -27.46 42.14 33.97
N VAL A 392 -26.78 43.24 34.31
CA VAL A 392 -25.37 43.43 33.94
C VAL A 392 -24.49 42.34 34.56
N ALA A 393 -24.67 42.02 35.83
CA ALA A 393 -23.89 40.98 36.51
C ALA A 393 -24.11 39.59 35.89
N GLU A 394 -25.35 39.24 35.52
CA GLU A 394 -25.69 37.97 34.88
C GLU A 394 -25.04 37.84 33.49
N LEU A 395 -25.06 38.91 32.69
CA LEU A 395 -24.41 38.93 31.37
C LEU A 395 -22.87 38.88 31.47
N GLU A 396 -22.28 39.53 32.48
CA GLU A 396 -20.84 39.44 32.75
C GLU A 396 -20.42 38.03 33.20
N GLU A 397 -21.22 37.38 34.04
CA GLU A 397 -20.99 36.01 34.48
C GLU A 397 -21.10 35.03 33.31
N ARG A 398 -22.14 35.14 32.48
CA ARG A 398 -22.31 34.29 31.29
C ARG A 398 -21.16 34.44 30.31
N LEU A 399 -20.68 35.67 30.08
CA LEU A 399 -19.50 35.94 29.26
C LEU A 399 -18.24 35.32 29.89
N ALA A 400 -18.05 35.45 31.21
CA ALA A 400 -16.92 34.87 31.92
C ALA A 400 -16.92 33.33 31.88
N VAL A 401 -18.09 32.70 31.96
CA VAL A 401 -18.27 31.26 31.83
C VAL A 401 -17.91 30.81 30.41
N LEU A 402 -18.48 31.44 29.36
CA LEU A 402 -18.18 31.08 27.98
C LEU A 402 -16.72 31.36 27.59
N HIS A 403 -16.10 32.40 28.14
CA HIS A 403 -14.68 32.69 27.91
C HIS A 403 -13.77 31.63 28.53
N LYS A 404 -14.16 31.01 29.65
CA LYS A 404 -13.44 29.87 30.24
C LYS A 404 -13.56 28.60 29.38
N PHE A 405 -14.65 28.43 28.66
CA PHE A 405 -14.87 27.28 27.77
C PHE A 405 -14.34 27.48 26.34
N GLY A 406 -14.23 28.72 25.86
CA GLY A 406 -13.75 29.05 24.52
C GLY A 406 -12.25 29.37 24.41
N GLY A 407 -11.53 29.47 25.54
CA GLY A 407 -10.12 29.84 25.61
C GLY A 407 -9.14 28.70 25.95
N ALA A 408 -9.58 27.44 25.91
CA ALA A 408 -8.75 26.25 26.13
C ALA A 408 -8.37 25.57 24.80
#